data_AF-A0A4S4B6R3-F1
#
_entry.id   AF-A0A4S4B6R3-F1
#
_cell.length_a   1.000
_cell.length_b   1.000
_cell.length_c   1.000
_cell.angle_alpha   90.00
_cell.angle_beta   90.00
_cell.angle_gamma   90.00
#
_symmetry.space_group_name_H-M   'P 1'
#
loop_
_entity.id
_entity.type
_entity.pdbx_description
1 polymer ?
#
loop_
_entity_poly.entity_id
_entity_poly.type
_entity_poly.pdbx_seq_one_letter_code
_entity_poly.pdbx_strand_id
1 'polypeptide(L)'
;MADFDFDHWCALAERDPEAYFRARRGVIEGFIGERPEEEAGRLREMQGCIDRARAAAGTPLNAVRSVTRMMEGRLLAMCEQGVALRCASERLGRAVTHLEGGAG
;
A
#
# COMPACT_ATOMS: atom_id res chain seq x y z
N MET A 1 -13.19 -8.55 14.27
CA MET A 1 -11.78 -8.78 13.88
C MET A 1 -11.38 -10.07 14.54
N ALA A 2 -10.91 -11.06 13.77
CA ALA A 2 -10.35 -12.28 14.37
C ALA A 2 -9.23 -11.87 15.35
N ASP A 3 -9.20 -12.53 16.50
CA ASP A 3 -8.17 -12.30 17.50
C ASP A 3 -6.82 -12.66 16.88
N PHE A 4 -5.93 -11.69 16.70
CA PHE A 4 -4.61 -11.94 16.13
C PHE A 4 -3.75 -12.55 17.24
N ASP A 5 -3.48 -13.85 17.16
CA ASP A 5 -2.67 -14.57 18.13
C ASP A 5 -1.17 -14.25 17.98
N PHE A 6 -0.75 -13.10 18.51
CA PHE A 6 0.63 -12.61 18.42
C PHE A 6 1.64 -13.63 18.99
N ASP A 7 1.30 -14.25 20.12
CA ASP A 7 2.19 -15.19 20.80
C ASP A 7 2.46 -16.43 19.95
N HIS A 8 1.44 -16.96 19.26
CA HIS A 8 1.62 -18.05 18.30
C HIS A 8 2.59 -17.68 17.17
N TRP A 9 2.43 -16.49 16.58
CA TRP A 9 3.28 -16.05 15.47
C TRP A 9 4.73 -15.81 15.91
N CYS A 10 4.95 -15.27 17.11
CA CYS A 10 6.28 -15.12 17.69
C CYS A 10 6.94 -16.48 17.92
N ALA A 11 6.25 -17.40 18.60
CA ALA A 11 6.77 -18.74 18.86
C ALA A 11 7.07 -19.51 17.55
N LEU A 12 6.24 -19.32 16.52
CA LEU A 12 6.46 -19.93 15.21
C LEU A 12 7.70 -19.34 14.51
N ALA A 13 7.88 -18.02 14.55
CA ALA A 13 9.03 -17.35 13.94
C ALA A 13 10.36 -17.76 14.60
N GLU A 14 10.35 -17.97 15.92
CA GLU A 14 11.54 -18.40 16.67
C GLU A 14 11.89 -19.87 16.42
N ARG A 15 10.87 -20.74 16.40
CA ARG A 15 11.07 -22.19 16.29
C ARG A 15 11.28 -22.66 14.85
N ASP A 16 10.52 -22.12 13.92
CA ASP A 16 10.53 -22.50 12.51
C ASP A 16 10.26 -21.28 11.60
N PRO A 17 11.31 -20.52 11.27
CA PRO A 17 11.19 -19.35 10.40
C PRO A 17 10.54 -19.66 9.06
N GLU A 18 10.81 -20.84 8.48
CA GLU A 18 10.21 -21.21 7.19
C GLU A 18 8.70 -21.43 7.31
N ALA A 19 8.24 -22.12 8.35
CA ALA A 19 6.82 -22.29 8.62
C ALA A 19 6.13 -20.95 8.89
N TYR A 20 6.79 -20.03 9.62
CA TYR A 20 6.28 -18.67 9.79
C TYR A 20 6.06 -17.98 8.44
N PHE A 21 7.03 -18.04 7.52
CA PHE A 21 6.90 -17.39 6.22
C PHE A 21 5.86 -18.06 5.32
N ARG A 22 5.69 -19.39 5.41
CA ARG A 22 4.61 -20.11 4.71
C ARG A 22 3.23 -19.70 5.25
N ALA A 23 3.06 -19.71 6.57
CA ALA A 23 1.81 -19.32 7.22
C ALA A 23 1.45 -17.87 6.91
N ARG A 24 2.42 -16.95 6.99
CA ARG A 24 2.24 -15.53 6.64
C ARG A 24 1.75 -15.39 5.20
N ARG A 25 2.36 -16.11 4.26
CA ARG A 25 1.95 -16.06 2.85
C ARG A 25 0.50 -16.52 2.69
N GLY A 26 0.11 -17.60 3.36
CA GLY A 26 -1.26 -18.10 3.33
C GLY A 26 -2.29 -17.06 3.79
N VAL A 27 -2.03 -16.38 4.91
CA VAL A 27 -2.92 -15.32 5.41
C VAL A 27 -3.04 -14.16 4.43
N ILE A 28 -1.92 -13.71 3.87
CA ILE A 28 -1.90 -12.58 2.94
C ILE A 28 -2.60 -12.94 1.63
N GLU A 29 -2.30 -14.10 1.04
CA GLU A 29 -2.95 -14.53 -0.20
C GLU A 29 -4.45 -14.80 0.00
N GLY A 30 -4.86 -15.31 1.17
CA GLY A 30 -6.27 -15.42 1.53
C GLY A 30 -6.97 -14.06 1.53
N PHE A 31 -6.41 -13.08 2.23
CA PHE A 31 -6.94 -11.71 2.26
C PHE A 31 -7.01 -11.06 0.86
N ILE A 32 -5.99 -11.26 0.03
CA ILE A 32 -5.93 -10.74 -1.34
C ILE A 32 -6.98 -11.43 -2.22
N GLY A 33 -7.13 -12.75 -2.09
CA GLY A 33 -8.04 -13.56 -2.89
C GLY A 33 -9.53 -13.26 -2.65
N GLU A 34 -9.86 -12.64 -1.52
CA GLU A 34 -11.22 -12.18 -1.20
C GLU A 34 -11.61 -10.89 -1.95
N ARG A 35 -10.70 -10.27 -2.71
CA ARG A 35 -10.94 -9.00 -3.41
C ARG A 35 -11.23 -9.17 -4.90
N PRO A 36 -11.94 -8.21 -5.54
CA PRO A 36 -12.09 -8.17 -6.98
C PRO A 36 -10.73 -8.22 -7.69
N GLU A 37 -10.66 -8.86 -8.86
CA GLU A 37 -9.39 -9.17 -9.55
C GLU A 37 -8.48 -7.95 -9.73
N GLU A 38 -9.05 -6.78 -10.07
CA GLU A 38 -8.27 -5.55 -10.23
C GLU A 38 -7.62 -5.09 -8.91
N GLU A 39 -8.37 -5.14 -7.80
CA GLU A 39 -7.85 -4.79 -6.47
C GLU A 39 -6.84 -5.85 -6.00
N ALA A 40 -7.15 -7.12 -6.19
CA ALA A 40 -6.27 -8.23 -5.85
C ALA A 40 -4.92 -8.13 -6.58
N GLY A 41 -4.93 -7.80 -7.88
CA GLY A 41 -3.71 -7.56 -8.66
C GLY A 41 -2.83 -6.47 -8.05
N ARG A 42 -3.41 -5.31 -7.74
CA ARG A 42 -2.70 -4.18 -7.10
C ARG A 42 -2.15 -4.55 -5.72
N LEU A 43 -2.90 -5.33 -4.93
CA LEU A 43 -2.46 -5.80 -3.62
C LEU A 43 -1.28 -6.77 -3.73
N ARG A 44 -1.26 -7.68 -4.73
CA ARG A 44 -0.11 -8.57 -4.97
C ARG A 44 1.13 -7.80 -5.38
N GLU A 45 0.99 -6.77 -6.21
CA GLU A 45 2.12 -5.89 -6.58
C GLU A 45 2.70 -5.18 -5.35
N MET A 46 1.85 -4.62 -4.50
CA MET A 46 2.25 -4.00 -3.24
C MET A 46 2.96 -5.01 -2.33
N GLN A 47 2.40 -6.21 -2.18
CA GLN A 47 2.97 -7.27 -1.37
C GLN A 47 4.36 -7.69 -1.88
N GLY A 48 4.53 -7.79 -3.21
CA GLY A 48 5.83 -8.04 -3.82
C GLY A 48 6.86 -6.95 -3.53
N CYS A 49 6.44 -5.68 -3.43
CA CYS A 49 7.32 -4.59 -3.00
C CYS A 49 7.75 -4.73 -1.54
N ILE A 50 6.81 -5.09 -0.65
CA ILE A 50 7.08 -5.34 0.77
C ILE A 50 8.08 -6.49 0.91
N ASP A 51 7.89 -7.59 0.22
CA ASP A 51 8.74 -8.77 0.36
C ASP A 51 10.17 -8.51 -0.15
N ARG A 52 10.34 -7.74 -1.25
CA ARG A 52 11.66 -7.26 -1.68
C ARG A 52 12.33 -6.36 -0.65
N ALA A 53 11.58 -5.40 -0.08
CA ALA A 53 12.11 -4.50 0.95
C ALA A 53 12.57 -5.28 2.20
N ARG A 54 11.81 -6.32 2.60
CA ARG A 54 12.18 -7.21 3.70
C ARG A 54 13.46 -8.00 3.41
N ALA A 55 13.56 -8.61 2.23
CA ALA A 55 14.73 -9.41 1.85
C ALA A 55 16.01 -8.58 1.82
N ALA A 56 15.94 -7.32 1.36
CA ALA A 56 17.08 -6.42 1.29
C ALA A 56 17.51 -5.82 2.65
N ALA A 57 16.63 -5.81 3.65
CA ALA A 57 16.85 -5.07 4.89
C ALA A 57 17.80 -5.75 5.90
N GLY A 58 18.04 -7.06 5.75
CA GLY A 58 18.95 -7.85 6.59
C GLY A 58 18.50 -8.10 8.04
N THR A 59 17.66 -7.24 8.61
CA THR A 59 17.07 -7.41 9.95
C THR A 59 15.58 -7.05 9.96
N PRO A 60 14.76 -7.64 10.86
CA PRO A 60 13.35 -7.28 10.99
C PRO A 60 13.12 -5.79 11.27
N LEU A 61 13.95 -5.17 12.11
CA LEU A 61 13.83 -3.75 12.44
C LEU A 61 14.07 -2.86 11.22
N ASN A 62 15.12 -3.16 10.43
CA ASN A 62 15.38 -2.45 9.19
C ASN A 62 14.25 -2.68 8.17
N ALA A 63 13.68 -3.88 8.14
CA ALA A 63 12.57 -4.19 7.25
C ALA A 63 11.33 -3.32 7.56
N VAL A 64 10.99 -3.18 8.85
CA VAL A 64 9.91 -2.29 9.29
C VAL A 64 10.19 -0.85 8.88
N ARG A 65 11.40 -0.33 9.13
CA ARG A 65 11.79 1.02 8.71
C ARG A 65 11.67 1.23 7.20
N SER A 66 12.15 0.28 6.40
CA SER A 66 12.06 0.32 4.94
C SER A 66 10.63 0.31 4.43
N VAL A 67 9.77 -0.56 5.00
CA VAL A 67 8.36 -0.63 4.62
C VAL A 67 7.62 0.65 5.03
N THR A 68 7.84 1.18 6.23
CA THR A 68 7.22 2.43 6.68
C THR A 68 7.60 3.60 5.77
N ARG A 69 8.89 3.73 5.42
CA ARG A 69 9.36 4.77 4.49
C ARG A 69 8.74 4.63 3.10
N MET A 70 8.57 3.40 2.61
CA MET A 70 7.88 3.14 1.33
C MET A 70 6.43 3.62 1.39
N MET A 71 5.72 3.35 2.49
CA MET A 71 4.32 3.78 2.66
C MET A 71 4.20 5.29 2.79
N GLU A 72 5.09 5.93 3.54
CA GLU A 72 5.16 7.39 3.66
C GLU A 72 5.37 8.05 2.28
N GLY A 73 6.31 7.54 1.48
CA GLY A 73 6.55 8.06 0.12
C GLY A 73 5.31 7.95 -0.77
N ARG A 74 4.56 6.85 -0.69
CA ARG A 74 3.30 6.68 -1.44
C ARG A 74 2.21 7.65 -0.97
N LEU A 75 2.10 7.86 0.34
CA LEU A 75 1.15 8.81 0.92
C LEU A 75 1.44 10.24 0.46
N LEU A 76 2.70 10.66 0.50
CA LEU A 76 3.14 11.98 0.04
C LEU A 76 2.84 12.16 -1.45
N ALA A 77 3.17 11.18 -2.29
CA ALA A 77 2.86 11.22 -3.72
C ALA A 77 1.36 11.35 -3.99
N MET A 78 0.51 10.65 -3.21
CA MET A 78 -0.94 10.78 -3.32
C MET A 78 -1.43 12.18 -2.93
N CYS A 79 -0.86 12.77 -1.88
CA CYS A 79 -1.15 14.15 -1.48
C CYS A 79 -0.79 15.15 -2.59
N GLU A 80 0.38 15.00 -3.21
CA GLU A 80 0.83 15.82 -4.34
C GLU A 80 -0.11 15.72 -5.54
N GLN A 81 -0.49 14.49 -5.92
CA GLN A 81 -1.46 14.24 -6.99
C GLN A 81 -2.82 14.89 -6.67
N GLY A 82 -3.26 14.83 -5.43
CA GLY A 82 -4.48 15.48 -4.97
C GLY A 82 -4.43 17.00 -5.10
N VAL A 83 -3.30 17.63 -4.77
CA VAL A 83 -3.08 19.08 -5.00
C VAL A 83 -3.15 19.39 -6.50
N ALA A 84 -2.42 18.63 -7.32
CA ALA A 84 -2.38 18.85 -8.76
C ALA A 84 -3.77 18.74 -9.41
N LEU A 85 -4.56 17.74 -9.00
CA LEU A 85 -5.92 17.56 -9.50
C LEU A 85 -6.84 18.72 -9.12
N ARG A 86 -6.75 19.23 -7.88
CA ARG A 86 -7.51 20.42 -7.45
C ARG A 86 -7.16 21.64 -8.29
N CYS A 87 -5.88 21.92 -8.48
CA CYS A 87 -5.43 23.05 -9.30
C CYS A 87 -5.89 22.93 -10.76
N ALA A 88 -5.87 21.73 -11.33
CA ALA A 88 -6.36 21.47 -12.68
C ALA A 88 -7.88 21.71 -12.78
N SER A 89 -8.65 21.24 -11.79
CA SER A 89 -10.10 21.46 -11.71
C SER A 89 -10.45 22.95 -11.63
N GLU A 90 -9.75 23.73 -10.79
CA GLU A 90 -9.97 25.18 -10.69
C GLU A 90 -9.66 25.92 -11.99
N ARG A 91 -8.59 25.53 -12.68
CA ARG A 91 -8.23 26.10 -13.99
C ARG A 91 -9.31 25.85 -15.04
N LEU A 92 -9.83 24.63 -15.10
CA LEU A 92 -10.94 24.28 -16.00
C LEU A 92 -12.19 25.08 -15.65
N GLY A 93 -12.53 25.21 -14.37
CA GLY A 93 -13.65 26.05 -13.91
C GLY A 93 -13.53 27.49 -14.38
N ARG A 94 -12.36 28.13 -14.21
CA ARG A 94 -12.11 29.49 -14.70
C ARG A 94 -12.25 29.62 -16.22
N ALA A 95 -11.72 28.65 -16.97
CA ALA A 95 -11.81 28.66 -18.43
C ALA A 95 -13.27 28.56 -18.91
N VAL A 96 -14.08 27.70 -18.28
CA VAL A 96 -15.51 27.58 -18.57
C VAL A 96 -16.24 28.89 -18.30
N THR A 97 -16.02 29.51 -17.14
CA THR A 97 -16.67 30.80 -16.81
C THR A 97 -16.29 31.93 -17.78
N HIS A 98 -15.06 31.93 -18.30
CA HIS A 98 -14.63 32.93 -19.29
C HIS A 98 -15.29 32.70 -20.66
N LEU A 99 -15.50 31.44 -21.06
CA LEU A 99 -16.21 31.11 -22.30
C LEU A 99 -17.70 31.46 -22.20
N GLU A 100 -18.32 31.26 -21.04
CA GLU A 100 -19.72 31.62 -20.80
C GLU A 100 -19.94 33.13 -20.67
N GLY A 101 -19.01 33.86 -20.04
CA GLY A 101 -19.08 35.32 -19.90
C GLY A 101 -18.68 36.12 -21.14
N GLY A 102 -18.00 35.50 -22.11
CA GLY A 102 -17.60 36.12 -23.39
C GLY A 102 -18.63 35.98 -24.51
N ALA A 103 -19.79 35.37 -24.24
CA ALA A 103 -20.88 35.16 -25.20
C ALA A 103 -22.00 36.22 -25.10
N GLY A 104 -21.78 37.32 -24.36
CA GLY A 104 -22.72 38.44 -24.19
C GLY A 104 -22.33 39.69 -24.95
#